data_AF-A0A968XQN7-F1
#
_entry.id   AF-A0A968XQN7-F1
#
_cell.length_a   1.000
_cell.length_b   1.000
_cell.length_c   1.000
_cell.angle_alpha   90.00
_cell.angle_beta   90.00
_cell.angle_gamma   90.00
#
_symmetry.space_group_name_H-M   'P 1'
#
loop_
_entity.id
_entity.type
_entity.pdbx_description
1 polymer ?
#
loop_
_entity_poly.entity_id
_entity_poly.type
_entity_poly.pdbx_seq_one_letter_code
_entity_poly.pdbx_strand_id
1 'polypeptide(L)'
;MEFSNGQLKPLGILQNNAIREINGTLEKGLWFATEKGLFLWQNNETKAVIENTEFRSVLVKDDKIFAGSLNKGLFQAKFDNEFGWIFSNLNIEQGLLSAGIFALLTVENSILIGTGKGISRYSANNIPPAVVPNRIISERVHSAKEIAEGIQLEFPQNTLTVEVTGLSSRTFPEIFNTDIYSKIAKAKLF
;
A
#
# COMPACT_ATOMS: atom_id res chain seq x y z
N MET A 1 20.77 36.80 -16.57
CA MET A 1 19.60 36.20 -15.91
C MET A 1 19.98 36.09 -14.45
N GLU A 2 19.64 37.12 -13.65
CA GLU A 2 19.99 37.16 -12.24
C GLU A 2 19.01 36.28 -11.46
N PHE A 3 19.52 35.24 -10.81
CA PHE A 3 18.76 34.50 -9.82
C PHE A 3 18.57 35.44 -8.62
N SER A 4 17.38 36.01 -8.48
CA SER A 4 16.96 36.75 -7.29
C SER A 4 17.29 35.92 -6.04
N ASN A 5 17.84 36.55 -5.00
CA ASN A 5 18.29 35.97 -3.72
C ASN A 5 17.15 35.24 -2.97
N GLY A 6 16.71 34.10 -3.48
CA GLY A 6 15.85 33.17 -2.77
C GLY A 6 16.63 32.54 -1.63
N GLN A 7 16.16 32.69 -0.39
CA GLN A 7 16.72 31.93 0.72
C GLN A 7 16.43 30.44 0.49
N LEU A 8 17.50 29.65 0.35
CA LEU A 8 17.41 28.19 0.34
C LEU A 8 17.03 27.70 1.73
N LYS A 9 15.77 27.33 1.92
CA LYS A 9 15.30 26.71 3.16
C LYS A 9 15.32 25.17 3.00
N PRO A 10 16.07 24.45 3.85
CA PRO A 10 16.08 22.99 3.76
C PRO A 10 14.74 22.38 4.19
N LEU A 11 14.35 21.28 3.55
CA LEU A 11 13.22 20.45 3.99
C LEU A 11 13.70 19.55 5.12
N GLY A 12 13.32 19.87 6.37
CA GLY A 12 13.89 19.31 7.59
C GLY A 12 14.08 17.79 7.61
N ILE A 13 13.01 17.02 7.41
CA ILE A 13 13.05 15.55 7.46
C ILE A 13 13.88 14.89 6.34
N LEU A 14 14.13 15.63 5.26
CA LEU A 14 14.94 15.19 4.12
C LEU A 14 16.40 15.62 4.23
N GLN A 15 16.79 16.32 5.30
CA GLN A 15 18.19 16.63 5.54
C GLN A 15 18.99 15.35 5.72
N ASN A 16 20.15 15.28 5.08
CA ASN A 16 21.03 14.09 5.09
C ASN A 16 20.31 12.80 4.64
N ASN A 17 19.44 12.93 3.63
CA ASN A 17 18.75 11.82 3.01
C ASN A 17 18.98 11.90 1.49
N ALA A 18 19.70 10.93 0.92
CA ALA A 18 19.93 10.92 -0.52
C ALA A 18 18.60 10.77 -1.27
N ILE A 19 18.21 11.81 -2.01
CA ILE A 19 17.05 11.77 -2.90
C ILE A 19 17.47 11.08 -4.21
N ARG A 20 16.78 9.99 -4.55
CA ARG A 20 17.05 9.17 -5.73
C ARG A 20 16.18 9.57 -6.91
N GLU A 21 14.92 9.87 -6.62
CA GLU A 21 13.97 10.34 -7.63
C GLU A 21 12.94 11.27 -6.97
N ILE A 22 12.46 12.24 -7.76
CA ILE A 22 11.37 13.14 -7.42
C ILE A 22 10.29 12.99 -8.49
N ASN A 23 9.04 12.80 -8.08
CA ASN A 23 7.91 12.67 -9.01
C ASN A 23 6.65 13.33 -8.43
N GLY A 24 5.62 13.55 -9.24
CA GLY A 24 4.37 14.20 -8.84
C GLY A 24 4.25 15.65 -9.28
N THR A 25 3.33 16.38 -8.65
CA THR A 25 2.97 17.77 -9.01
C THR A 25 2.71 18.59 -7.76
N LEU A 26 2.78 19.92 -7.83
CA LEU A 26 2.50 20.77 -6.66
C LEU A 26 1.06 20.60 -6.15
N GLU A 27 0.10 20.33 -7.04
CA GLU A 27 -1.31 20.13 -6.68
C GLU A 27 -1.55 18.82 -5.93
N LYS A 28 -0.96 17.72 -6.42
CA LYS A 28 -1.14 16.38 -5.84
C LYS A 28 -0.06 15.98 -4.83
N GLY A 29 0.93 16.85 -4.63
CA GLY A 29 2.10 16.61 -3.81
C GLY A 29 3.30 16.06 -4.60
N LEU A 30 4.49 16.41 -4.10
CA LEU A 30 5.77 15.93 -4.61
C LEU A 30 6.25 14.75 -3.78
N TRP A 31 6.66 13.70 -4.46
CA TRP A 31 7.12 12.46 -3.86
C TRP A 31 8.62 12.33 -4.00
N PHE A 32 9.26 11.85 -2.95
CA PHE A 32 10.70 11.63 -2.90
C PHE A 32 10.98 10.16 -2.60
N ALA A 33 11.57 9.46 -3.57
CA ALA A 33 12.22 8.19 -3.33
C ALA A 33 13.59 8.46 -2.72
N THR A 34 13.87 7.90 -1.55
CA THR A 34 15.09 8.23 -0.80
C THR A 34 15.73 6.98 -0.19
N GLU A 35 16.96 7.12 0.32
CA GLU A 35 17.65 6.01 0.99
C GLU A 35 17.02 5.62 2.34
N LYS A 36 16.26 6.51 2.98
CA LYS A 36 15.62 6.26 4.29
C LYS A 36 14.13 5.97 4.22
N GLY A 37 13.50 6.17 3.07
CA GLY A 37 12.05 6.05 2.96
C GLY A 37 11.44 6.68 1.72
N LEU A 38 10.11 6.64 1.67
CA LEU A 38 9.27 7.35 0.72
C LEU A 38 8.63 8.52 1.45
N PHE A 39 8.83 9.72 0.93
CA PHE A 39 8.33 10.96 1.55
C PHE A 39 7.41 11.71 0.60
N LEU A 40 6.43 12.41 1.17
CA LEU A 40 5.49 13.27 0.47
C LEU A 40 5.65 14.70 0.97
N TRP A 41 5.88 15.64 0.06
CA TRP A 41 5.76 17.07 0.33
C TRP A 41 4.45 17.59 -0.24
N GLN A 42 3.63 18.16 0.63
CA GLN A 42 2.35 18.77 0.29
C GLN A 42 2.01 19.83 1.33
N ASN A 43 1.37 20.93 0.91
CA ASN A 43 0.96 22.00 1.82
C ASN A 43 2.11 22.58 2.66
N ASN A 44 3.30 22.73 2.07
CA ASN A 44 4.54 23.16 2.74
C ASN A 44 5.04 22.25 3.86
N GLU A 45 4.48 21.05 4.01
CA GLU A 45 4.91 20.05 4.98
C GLU A 45 5.52 18.85 4.25
N THR A 46 6.51 18.22 4.88
CA THR A 46 7.05 16.93 4.42
C THR A 46 6.65 15.85 5.40
N LYS A 47 6.07 14.76 4.91
CA LYS A 47 5.60 13.63 5.70
C LYS A 47 6.28 12.36 5.23
N ALA A 48 6.74 11.55 6.17
CA ALA A 48 7.17 10.19 5.87
C ALA A 48 5.94 9.33 5.58
N VAL A 49 5.93 8.64 4.44
CA VAL A 49 4.85 7.74 4.04
C VAL A 49 5.26 6.29 4.29
N ILE A 50 6.52 5.95 3.96
CA ILE A 50 7.13 4.67 4.34
C ILE A 50 8.53 4.97 4.86
N GLU A 51 8.87 4.48 6.04
CA GLU A 51 10.20 4.65 6.65
C GLU A 51 11.00 3.34 6.60
N ASN A 52 12.31 3.44 6.85
CA ASN A 52 13.21 2.30 7.02
C ASN A 52 13.25 1.36 5.80
N THR A 53 13.03 1.92 4.61
CA THR A 53 13.14 1.20 3.34
C THR A 53 13.75 2.14 2.30
N GLU A 54 14.81 1.67 1.65
CA GLU A 54 15.47 2.43 0.59
C GLU A 54 14.67 2.30 -0.72
N PHE A 55 14.26 3.46 -1.24
CA PHE A 55 13.57 3.59 -2.52
C PHE A 55 14.48 4.26 -3.55
N ARG A 56 14.54 3.66 -4.73
CA ARG A 56 15.36 4.11 -5.87
C ARG A 56 14.54 4.81 -6.93
N SER A 57 13.25 4.48 -7.01
CA SER A 57 12.34 5.11 -7.97
C SER A 57 10.97 5.36 -7.37
N VAL A 58 10.28 6.38 -7.87
CA VAL A 58 8.88 6.69 -7.54
C VAL A 58 8.13 7.17 -8.76
N LEU A 59 6.92 6.65 -8.93
CA LEU A 59 6.01 6.96 -10.02
C LEU A 59 4.62 7.22 -9.47
N VAL A 60 4.07 8.41 -9.74
CA VAL A 60 2.68 8.73 -9.46
C VAL A 60 1.85 8.39 -10.70
N LYS A 61 0.90 7.47 -10.56
CA LYS A 61 -0.03 7.09 -11.64
C LYS A 61 -1.44 7.03 -11.08
N ASP A 62 -2.32 7.86 -11.64
CA ASP A 62 -3.71 8.01 -11.21
C ASP A 62 -3.81 8.47 -9.73
N ASP A 63 -4.40 7.65 -8.85
CA ASP A 63 -4.51 7.83 -7.39
C ASP A 63 -3.52 6.96 -6.60
N LYS A 64 -2.58 6.30 -7.31
CA LYS A 64 -1.63 5.36 -6.75
C LYS A 64 -0.20 5.85 -6.91
N ILE A 65 0.62 5.43 -5.96
CA ILE A 65 2.04 5.73 -5.92
C ILE A 65 2.78 4.41 -5.96
N PHE A 66 3.64 4.26 -6.95
CA PHE A 66 4.50 3.11 -7.11
C PHE A 66 5.90 3.49 -6.71
N ALA A 67 6.53 2.75 -5.81
CA ALA A 67 7.87 3.03 -5.33
C ALA A 67 8.76 1.79 -5.45
N GLY A 68 9.80 1.89 -6.26
CA GLY A 68 10.76 0.82 -6.48
C GLY A 68 11.80 0.79 -5.38
N SER A 69 11.87 -0.30 -4.62
CA SER A 69 12.85 -0.45 -3.54
C SER A 69 14.14 -1.12 -4.01
N LEU A 70 15.22 -0.96 -3.24
CA LEU A 70 16.50 -1.58 -3.56
C LEU A 70 16.49 -3.11 -3.41
N ASN A 71 15.68 -3.66 -2.51
CA ASN A 71 15.74 -5.09 -2.15
C ASN A 71 14.41 -5.72 -1.69
N LYS A 72 13.30 -4.98 -1.72
CA LYS A 72 11.98 -5.45 -1.26
C LYS A 72 10.94 -5.46 -2.38
N GLY A 73 11.30 -5.24 -3.63
CA GLY A 73 10.36 -5.20 -4.75
C GLY A 73 9.63 -3.87 -4.91
N LEU A 74 8.44 -3.91 -5.51
CA LEU A 74 7.63 -2.74 -5.86
C LEU A 74 6.58 -2.50 -4.79
N PHE A 75 6.63 -1.33 -4.17
CA PHE A 75 5.57 -0.89 -3.28
C PHE A 75 4.51 -0.16 -4.08
N GLN A 76 3.25 -0.40 -3.76
CA GLN A 76 2.13 0.41 -4.20
C GLN A 76 1.49 1.03 -2.96
N ALA A 77 1.37 2.35 -2.94
CA ALA A 77 0.69 3.11 -1.90
C ALA A 77 -0.56 3.79 -2.47
N LYS A 78 -1.61 3.87 -1.67
CA LYS A 78 -2.82 4.65 -1.94
C LYS A 78 -3.32 5.25 -0.64
N PHE A 79 -3.80 6.50 -0.68
CA PHE A 79 -4.44 7.11 0.46
C PHE A 79 -5.92 6.75 0.49
N ASP A 80 -6.40 6.38 1.66
CA ASP A 80 -7.79 6.16 1.98
C ASP A 80 -8.22 7.09 3.12
N ASN A 81 -9.44 7.62 3.05
CA ASN A 81 -9.92 8.61 4.02
C ASN A 81 -10.19 8.02 5.41
N GLU A 82 -10.45 6.72 5.50
CA GLU A 82 -10.76 6.02 6.75
C GLU A 82 -9.49 5.39 7.35
N PHE A 83 -8.62 4.84 6.50
CA PHE A 83 -7.45 4.07 6.97
C PHE A 83 -6.11 4.77 6.79
N GLY A 84 -6.09 5.94 6.15
CA GLY A 84 -4.85 6.63 5.80
C GLY A 84 -4.11 5.91 4.67
N TRP A 85 -2.78 5.80 4.77
CA TRP A 85 -1.99 5.16 3.73
C TRP A 85 -2.10 3.64 3.79
N ILE A 86 -2.56 3.04 2.69
CA ILE A 86 -2.61 1.59 2.49
C ILE A 86 -1.49 1.19 1.52
N PHE A 87 -0.83 0.08 1.82
CA PHE A 87 0.32 -0.40 1.06
C PHE A 87 0.14 -1.85 0.61
N SER A 88 0.63 -2.14 -0.59
CA SER A 88 0.92 -3.50 -1.03
C SER A 88 2.33 -3.59 -1.60
N ASN A 89 2.85 -4.81 -1.65
CA ASN A 89 4.18 -5.09 -2.15
C ASN A 89 4.13 -6.20 -3.20
N LEU A 90 4.80 -5.99 -4.32
CA LEU A 90 5.05 -6.97 -5.36
C LEU A 90 6.52 -7.40 -5.32
N ASN A 91 6.77 -8.69 -5.13
CA ASN A 91 8.10 -9.28 -4.98
C ASN A 91 8.35 -10.38 -6.04
N ILE A 92 9.48 -11.08 -5.89
CA ILE A 92 9.90 -12.14 -6.81
C ILE A 92 8.92 -13.30 -6.84
N GLU A 93 8.38 -13.70 -5.68
CA GLU A 93 7.40 -14.77 -5.55
C GLU A 93 6.15 -14.44 -6.36
N GLN A 94 5.80 -13.16 -6.46
CA GLN A 94 4.65 -12.67 -7.21
C GLN A 94 4.96 -12.34 -8.69
N GLY A 95 6.12 -12.77 -9.20
CA GLY A 95 6.46 -12.69 -10.62
C GLY A 95 7.41 -11.56 -11.02
N LEU A 96 7.95 -10.80 -10.06
CA LEU A 96 8.98 -9.80 -10.34
C LEU A 96 10.33 -10.49 -10.67
N LEU A 97 11.06 -10.01 -11.68
CA LEU A 97 12.32 -10.64 -12.08
C LEU A 97 13.44 -10.51 -11.03
N SER A 98 13.41 -9.44 -10.23
CA SER A 98 14.34 -9.20 -9.12
C SER A 98 13.72 -8.23 -8.12
N ALA A 99 14.01 -8.37 -6.83
CA ALA A 99 13.52 -7.48 -5.78
C ALA A 99 14.12 -6.05 -5.86
N GLY A 100 15.25 -5.88 -6.56
CA GLY A 100 15.84 -4.55 -6.77
C GLY A 100 15.25 -3.85 -7.99
N ILE A 101 14.57 -2.74 -7.74
CA ILE A 101 13.92 -1.90 -8.75
C ILE A 101 14.66 -0.57 -8.85
N PHE A 102 15.06 -0.23 -10.07
CA PHE A 102 15.87 0.96 -10.36
C PHE A 102 15.12 2.01 -11.16
N ALA A 103 14.08 1.63 -11.90
CA ALA A 103 13.31 2.54 -12.72
C ALA A 103 11.86 2.08 -12.85
N LEU A 104 10.96 3.06 -12.96
CA LEU A 104 9.54 2.86 -13.21
C LEU A 104 9.13 3.74 -14.39
N LEU A 105 8.34 3.20 -15.31
CA LEU A 105 7.83 3.95 -16.45
C LEU A 105 6.40 3.52 -16.77
N THR A 106 5.50 4.49 -16.87
CA THR A 106 4.15 4.25 -17.38
C THR A 106 4.18 4.02 -18.89
N VAL A 107 3.58 2.92 -19.35
CA VAL A 107 3.37 2.62 -20.77
C VAL A 107 1.94 2.12 -20.94
N GLU A 108 1.11 2.91 -21.63
CA GLU A 108 -0.34 2.66 -21.77
C GLU A 108 -1.01 2.47 -20.39
N ASN A 109 -1.69 1.33 -20.19
CA ASN A 109 -2.33 0.95 -18.93
C ASN A 109 -1.43 0.12 -18.01
N SER A 110 -0.12 0.06 -18.30
CA SER A 110 0.85 -0.77 -17.60
C SER A 110 2.02 0.04 -17.08
N ILE A 111 2.82 -0.58 -16.20
CA ILE A 111 4.07 -0.04 -15.68
C ILE A 111 5.20 -0.99 -16.09
N LEU A 112 6.21 -0.45 -16.75
CA LEU A 112 7.48 -1.13 -16.93
C LEU A 112 8.34 -0.91 -15.69
N ILE A 113 8.91 -2.00 -15.20
CA ILE A 113 9.70 -2.06 -13.97
C ILE A 113 11.10 -2.49 -14.36
N GLY A 114 12.04 -1.53 -14.35
CA GLY A 114 13.45 -1.79 -14.58
C GLY A 114 14.06 -2.42 -13.33
N THR A 115 14.47 -3.69 -13.44
CA THR A 115 15.08 -4.44 -12.34
C THR A 115 16.54 -4.78 -12.64
N GLY A 116 17.27 -5.23 -11.63
CA GLY A 116 18.64 -5.75 -11.82
C GLY A 116 18.74 -7.00 -12.71
N LYS A 117 17.62 -7.62 -13.09
CA LYS A 117 17.58 -8.82 -13.95
C LYS A 117 16.75 -8.62 -15.23
N GLY A 118 16.57 -7.37 -15.66
CA GLY A 118 15.79 -7.02 -16.86
C GLY A 118 14.51 -6.25 -16.53
N ILE A 119 13.55 -6.27 -17.45
CA ILE A 119 12.32 -5.46 -17.35
C ILE A 119 11.12 -6.36 -17.08
N SER A 120 10.39 -6.09 -16.00
CA SER A 120 9.07 -6.67 -15.75
C SER A 120 7.97 -5.72 -16.21
N ARG A 121 6.81 -6.24 -16.64
CA ARG A 121 5.62 -5.44 -16.95
C ARG A 121 4.53 -5.76 -15.94
N TYR A 122 4.03 -4.72 -15.26
CA TYR A 122 2.89 -4.82 -14.36
C TYR A 122 1.65 -4.20 -15.01
N SER A 123 0.56 -4.95 -15.03
CA SER A 123 -0.76 -4.49 -15.42
C SER A 123 -1.73 -4.81 -14.28
N ALA A 124 -2.46 -3.80 -13.80
CA ALA A 124 -3.47 -4.03 -12.78
C ALA A 124 -4.61 -4.86 -13.36
N ASN A 125 -4.92 -6.00 -12.74
CA ASN A 125 -6.14 -6.74 -13.00
C ASN A 125 -7.25 -6.19 -12.09
N ASN A 126 -8.43 -5.90 -12.67
CA ASN A 126 -9.59 -5.39 -11.93
C ASN A 126 -10.45 -6.50 -11.31
N ILE A 127 -9.93 -7.72 -11.20
CA ILE A 127 -10.69 -8.83 -10.59
C ILE A 127 -10.34 -8.84 -9.10
N PRO A 128 -11.25 -8.43 -8.20
CA PRO A 128 -11.01 -8.51 -6.78
C PRO A 128 -10.82 -9.98 -6.37
N PRO A 129 -9.86 -10.29 -5.48
CA PRO A 129 -9.76 -11.63 -4.93
C PRO A 129 -11.05 -11.92 -4.14
N ALA A 130 -11.71 -13.04 -4.42
CA ALA A 130 -12.85 -13.47 -3.63
C ALA A 130 -12.32 -14.02 -2.30
N VAL A 131 -12.77 -13.46 -1.18
CA VAL A 131 -12.42 -13.95 0.16
C VAL A 131 -13.71 -14.42 0.81
N VAL A 132 -13.71 -15.64 1.33
CA VAL A 132 -14.85 -16.23 2.01
C VAL A 132 -14.48 -16.56 3.46
N PRO A 133 -15.34 -16.26 4.45
CA PRO A 133 -15.13 -16.75 5.81
C PRO A 133 -15.33 -18.26 5.82
N ASN A 134 -14.32 -19.01 6.26
CA ASN A 134 -14.41 -20.44 6.48
C ASN A 134 -15.07 -20.75 7.81
N ARG A 135 -14.69 -19.99 8.85
CA ARG A 135 -15.08 -20.28 10.22
C ARG A 135 -15.06 -19.02 11.05
N ILE A 136 -16.13 -18.77 11.79
CA ILE A 136 -16.20 -17.70 12.78
C ILE A 136 -16.41 -18.34 14.15
N ILE A 137 -15.52 -18.02 15.10
CA ILE A 137 -15.48 -18.60 16.44
C ILE A 137 -15.61 -17.48 17.45
N SER A 138 -16.58 -17.62 18.34
CA SER A 138 -16.71 -16.80 19.54
C SER A 138 -16.44 -17.68 20.78
N GLU A 139 -17.45 -18.09 21.54
CA GLU A 139 -17.34 -19.17 22.55
C GLU A 139 -17.54 -20.54 21.89
N ARG A 140 -18.20 -20.54 20.73
CA ARG A 140 -18.44 -21.70 19.88
C ARG A 140 -18.25 -21.32 18.42
N VAL A 141 -18.22 -22.33 17.57
CA VAL A 141 -18.27 -22.15 16.12
C VAL A 141 -19.68 -21.72 15.70
N HIS A 142 -19.78 -20.66 14.90
CA HIS A 142 -21.04 -20.17 14.34
C HIS A 142 -21.35 -20.85 13.01
N SER A 143 -22.63 -21.14 12.78
CA SER A 143 -23.13 -21.72 11.54
C SER A 143 -23.19 -20.67 10.42
N ALA A 144 -23.21 -21.12 9.15
CA ALA A 144 -23.32 -20.24 7.99
C ALA A 144 -24.58 -19.35 8.03
N LYS A 145 -25.69 -19.84 8.61
CA LYS A 145 -26.93 -19.07 8.77
C LYS A 145 -26.75 -17.92 9.77
N GLU A 146 -26.16 -18.19 10.93
CA GLU A 146 -25.87 -17.16 11.95
C GLU A 146 -24.90 -16.10 11.42
N ILE A 147 -23.91 -16.51 10.61
CA ILE A 147 -22.99 -15.58 9.95
C ILE A 147 -23.73 -14.65 8.98
N ALA A 148 -24.69 -15.18 8.21
CA ALA A 148 -25.48 -14.40 7.26
C ALA A 148 -26.47 -13.45 7.94
N GLU A 149 -27.02 -13.84 9.09
CA GLU A 149 -27.99 -13.05 9.86
C GLU A 149 -27.31 -12.04 10.82
N GLY A 150 -26.03 -12.24 11.13
CA GLY A 150 -25.23 -11.41 12.03
C GLY A 150 -24.98 -12.08 13.38
N ILE A 151 -23.76 -11.93 13.91
CA ILE A 151 -23.36 -12.51 15.19
C ILE A 151 -23.50 -11.44 16.29
N GLN A 152 -24.32 -11.74 17.29
CA GLN A 152 -24.43 -10.95 18.51
C GLN A 152 -23.49 -11.52 19.58
N LEU A 153 -22.62 -10.68 20.14
CA LEU A 153 -21.73 -11.03 21.25
C LEU A 153 -22.31 -10.49 22.54
N GLU A 154 -22.46 -11.36 23.53
CA GLU A 154 -22.98 -10.99 24.85
C GLU A 154 -21.82 -10.64 25.78
N PHE A 155 -21.91 -9.53 26.52
CA PHE A 155 -20.88 -9.17 27.51
C PHE A 155 -20.73 -10.30 28.55
N PRO A 156 -19.49 -10.68 28.96
CA PRO A 156 -18.20 -10.03 28.72
C PRO A 156 -17.43 -10.49 27.48
N GLN A 157 -18.08 -11.16 26.53
CA GLN A 157 -17.43 -11.66 25.34
C GLN A 157 -16.97 -10.53 24.41
N ASN A 158 -15.65 -10.28 24.38
CA ASN A 158 -15.03 -9.24 23.56
C ASN A 158 -14.07 -9.80 22.50
N THR A 159 -14.02 -11.12 22.32
CA THR A 159 -13.12 -11.80 21.38
C THR A 159 -13.93 -12.52 20.30
N LEU A 160 -13.54 -12.29 19.05
CA LEU A 160 -14.06 -12.98 17.87
C LEU A 160 -12.89 -13.39 16.98
N THR A 161 -12.82 -14.68 16.63
CA THR A 161 -11.83 -15.20 15.68
C THR A 161 -12.50 -15.48 14.35
N VAL A 162 -11.94 -14.94 13.27
CA VAL A 162 -12.44 -15.14 11.90
C VAL A 162 -11.34 -15.81 11.08
N GLU A 163 -11.63 -17.00 10.57
CA GLU A 163 -10.80 -17.72 9.62
C GLU A 163 -11.37 -17.52 8.22
N VAL A 164 -10.54 -17.07 7.28
CA VAL A 164 -10.93 -16.74 5.91
C VAL A 164 -10.12 -17.54 4.90
N THR A 165 -10.68 -17.80 3.73
CA THR A 165 -9.99 -18.37 2.57
C THR A 165 -10.12 -17.45 1.37
N GLY A 166 -8.99 -17.19 0.70
CA GLY A 166 -8.97 -16.56 -0.60
C GLY A 166 -9.31 -17.57 -1.69
N LEU A 167 -10.46 -17.40 -2.35
CA LEU A 167 -10.82 -18.03 -3.60
C LEU A 167 -10.15 -17.25 -4.75
N SER A 168 -8.85 -17.44 -4.95
CA SER A 168 -8.15 -16.93 -6.14
C SER A 168 -7.90 -18.07 -7.11
N SER A 169 -8.38 -17.94 -8.35
CA SER A 169 -8.31 -19.02 -9.35
C SER A 169 -6.95 -19.16 -10.03
N ARG A 170 -5.94 -18.30 -9.73
CA ARG A 170 -4.60 -18.42 -10.34
C ARG A 170 -3.45 -17.56 -9.78
N THR A 171 -3.65 -16.81 -8.69
CA THR A 171 -2.58 -16.00 -8.11
C THR A 171 -2.48 -16.26 -6.61
N PHE A 172 -1.38 -16.90 -6.22
CA PHE A 172 -0.81 -16.99 -4.87
C PHE A 172 -1.81 -17.19 -3.74
N PRO A 173 -2.31 -18.42 -3.51
CA PRO A 173 -3.25 -18.73 -2.44
C PRO A 173 -2.75 -18.41 -1.02
N GLU A 174 -1.45 -18.09 -0.86
CA GLU A 174 -0.78 -17.99 0.43
C GLU A 174 -0.68 -16.55 0.99
N ILE A 175 -0.90 -15.52 0.16
CA ILE A 175 -0.78 -14.11 0.59
C ILE A 175 -1.91 -13.27 -0.02
N PHE A 176 -2.96 -13.04 0.77
CA PHE A 176 -3.94 -11.99 0.50
C PHE A 176 -3.98 -11.04 1.70
N ASN A 177 -3.85 -9.74 1.45
CA ASN A 177 -4.21 -8.74 2.45
C ASN A 177 -5.74 -8.67 2.46
N THR A 178 -6.35 -9.15 3.55
CA THR A 178 -7.79 -9.06 3.77
C THR A 178 -8.07 -7.91 4.72
N ASP A 179 -8.76 -6.88 4.24
CA ASP A 179 -9.29 -5.84 5.11
C ASP A 179 -10.51 -6.42 5.84
N ILE A 180 -10.35 -6.78 7.12
CA ILE A 180 -11.48 -7.18 7.96
C ILE A 180 -12.09 -5.91 8.55
N TYR A 181 -13.20 -5.46 7.94
CA TYR A 181 -13.97 -4.32 8.43
C TYR A 181 -14.80 -4.72 9.65
N SER A 182 -14.56 -4.08 10.80
CA SER A 182 -15.51 -4.06 11.90
C SER A 182 -16.42 -2.83 11.77
N LYS A 183 -17.56 -2.97 11.07
CA LYS A 183 -18.69 -2.06 11.31
C LYS A 183 -19.27 -2.39 12.68
N ILE A 184 -18.68 -1.87 13.75
CA ILE A 184 -19.32 -1.85 15.07
C ILE A 184 -20.49 -0.88 14.95
N ALA A 185 -21.66 -1.43 14.58
CA ALA A 185 -22.91 -0.71 14.71
C ALA A 185 -23.06 -0.31 16.18
N LYS A 186 -23.14 1.00 16.43
CA LYS A 186 -23.49 1.56 17.74
C LYS A 186 -24.76 0.87 18.24
N ALA A 187 -24.63 -0.03 19.20
CA ALA A 187 -25.75 -0.46 20.01
C ALA A 187 -26.20 0.75 20.84
N LYS A 188 -27.41 1.24 20.56
CA LYS A 188 -28.14 2.12 21.46
C LYS A 188 -28.34 1.35 22.77
N LEU A 189 -27.73 1.85 23.84
CA LEU A 189 -28.17 1.53 25.19
C LEU A 189 -29.56 2.13 25.38
N PHE A 190 -30.55 1.29 25.65
CA PHE A 190 -31.73 1.66 26.42
C PHE A 190 -31.53 1.12 27.82
#